data_AF-A0AAV9SLB9-F1
#
_entry.id   AF-A0AAV9SLB9-F1
#
_cell.length_a   1.000
_cell.length_b   1.000
_cell.length_c   1.000
_cell.angle_alpha   90.00
_cell.angle_beta   90.00
_cell.angle_gamma   90.00
#
_symmetry.space_group_name_H-M   'P 1'
#
loop_
_entity.id
_entity.type
_entity.pdbx_description
1 polymer ?
#
loop_
_entity_poly.entity_id
_entity_poly.type
_entity_poly.pdbx_seq_one_letter_code
_entity_poly.pdbx_strand_id
1 'polypeptide(L)'
;MVDYYNDEEELDSVDDDDDRSFRGRDSEEDTEDASETDLAKHDEEDYVEIKEQMYQDKLASLKRQLQQLQEGTLQEYQKRMKKLDQQYKERLRNADLFLQLETEQVERNYIKEKKAAVKEFDDKKVELKENLIAELEEKKKMIENEKLTMELTGDSMEVKPIMTRKLRRRPNDPVPIPDKRRKPAPDILQINTV
;
A
#
# COMPACT_ATOMS: atom_id res chain seq x y z
N MET A 1 3.89 -6.77 -3.31
CA MET A 1 3.64 -7.64 -4.48
C MET A 1 3.89 -9.04 -3.97
N VAL A 2 2.83 -9.84 -3.80
CA VAL A 2 2.92 -11.17 -3.18
C VAL A 2 2.85 -12.19 -4.30
N ASP A 3 3.96 -12.87 -4.55
CA ASP A 3 4.09 -13.86 -5.60
C ASP A 3 3.37 -15.15 -5.19
N TYR A 4 2.26 -15.43 -5.86
CA TYR A 4 1.59 -16.72 -5.84
C TYR A 4 2.37 -17.68 -6.74
N TYR A 5 3.06 -18.65 -6.14
CA TYR A 5 3.56 -19.80 -6.90
C TYR A 5 2.36 -20.72 -7.22
N ASN A 6 2.03 -20.71 -8.50
CA ASN A 6 1.11 -21.60 -9.19
C ASN A 6 1.86 -22.92 -9.43
N ASP A 7 1.67 -23.91 -8.55
CA ASP A 7 2.13 -25.29 -8.77
C ASP A 7 1.21 -25.91 -9.85
N GLU A 8 1.57 -25.75 -11.12
CA GLU A 8 0.91 -26.44 -12.22
C GLU A 8 1.18 -27.94 -12.16
N GLU A 9 0.10 -28.72 -12.13
CA GLU A 9 0.08 -30.17 -12.14
C GLU A 9 0.78 -30.74 -13.39
N GLU A 10 1.83 -31.53 -13.17
CA GLU A 10 2.51 -32.32 -14.19
C GLU A 10 1.58 -33.48 -14.60
N LEU A 11 0.93 -33.33 -15.76
CA LEU A 11 0.00 -34.29 -16.34
C LEU A 11 0.82 -35.41 -17.02
N ASP A 12 0.90 -36.58 -16.39
CA ASP A 12 1.58 -37.76 -16.92
C ASP A 12 0.78 -38.34 -18.10
N SER A 13 1.21 -38.07 -19.33
CA SER A 13 0.63 -38.63 -20.55
C SER A 13 1.21 -40.00 -20.84
N VAL A 14 0.40 -41.05 -20.66
CA VAL A 14 0.75 -42.43 -20.99
C VAL A 14 0.67 -42.61 -22.52
N ASP A 15 1.82 -42.90 -23.14
CA ASP A 15 1.97 -43.23 -24.56
C ASP A 15 1.61 -44.72 -24.76
N ASP A 16 0.53 -45.01 -25.49
CA ASP A 16 0.13 -46.38 -25.86
C ASP A 16 0.69 -46.72 -27.25
N ASP A 17 1.93 -47.22 -27.27
CA ASP A 17 2.51 -47.97 -28.39
C ASP A 17 2.16 -49.46 -28.22
N ASP A 18 1.19 -49.99 -28.98
CA ASP A 18 1.13 -51.45 -29.23
C ASP A 18 0.94 -51.72 -30.73
N ASP A 19 2.11 -51.78 -31.38
CA ASP A 19 2.33 -52.17 -32.76
C ASP A 19 2.31 -53.72 -32.84
N ARG A 20 1.18 -54.31 -33.22
CA ARG A 20 1.09 -55.76 -33.51
C ARG A 20 0.53 -56.04 -34.89
N SER A 21 1.40 -55.93 -35.88
CA SER A 21 1.26 -56.67 -37.13
C SER A 21 1.60 -58.15 -36.92
N PHE A 22 0.59 -59.04 -36.81
CA PHE A 22 0.82 -60.48 -36.93
C PHE A 22 0.34 -60.97 -38.30
N ARG A 23 1.31 -61.44 -39.08
CA ARG A 23 1.17 -61.92 -40.45
C ARG A 23 0.36 -63.21 -40.53
N GLY A 24 -0.24 -63.40 -41.70
CA GLY A 24 -1.05 -64.56 -42.02
C GLY A 24 -0.35 -65.90 -41.90
N ARG A 25 -1.18 -66.91 -41.65
CA ARG A 25 -0.88 -68.31 -41.91
C ARG A 25 -2.19 -69.00 -42.25
N ASP A 26 -2.43 -69.17 -43.55
CA ASP A 26 -3.40 -70.13 -44.06
C ASP A 26 -2.98 -71.52 -43.58
N SER A 27 -3.85 -72.17 -42.82
CA SER A 27 -3.73 -73.59 -42.47
C SER A 27 -5.13 -74.18 -42.59
N GLU A 28 -5.41 -74.72 -43.77
CA GLU A 28 -6.53 -75.62 -44.03
C GLU A 28 -6.28 -76.91 -43.23
N GLU A 29 -6.99 -77.09 -42.11
CA GLU A 29 -7.11 -78.38 -41.45
C GLU A 29 -8.56 -78.58 -41.00
N ASP A 30 -9.28 -79.30 -41.85
CA ASP A 30 -10.68 -79.67 -41.76
C ASP A 30 -10.83 -80.77 -40.71
N THR A 31 -10.93 -80.37 -39.44
CA THR A 31 -11.43 -81.21 -38.35
C THR A 31 -12.32 -80.35 -37.46
N GLU A 32 -13.63 -80.40 -37.74
CA GLU A 32 -14.67 -79.90 -36.84
C GLU A 32 -14.61 -80.69 -35.52
N ASP A 33 -13.77 -80.23 -34.59
CA ASP A 33 -13.82 -80.65 -33.20
C ASP A 33 -14.95 -79.89 -32.49
N ALA A 34 -16.05 -80.58 -32.22
CA ALA A 34 -17.23 -80.03 -31.55
C ALA A 34 -17.00 -79.65 -30.07
N SER A 35 -15.74 -79.53 -29.62
CA SER A 35 -15.33 -79.11 -28.27
C SER A 35 -15.08 -77.61 -28.12
N GLU A 36 -14.87 -76.88 -29.23
CA GLU A 36 -14.48 -75.45 -29.20
C GLU A 36 -15.61 -74.54 -28.69
N THR A 37 -16.87 -74.92 -28.91
CA THR A 37 -18.03 -74.15 -28.42
C THR A 37 -18.32 -74.29 -26.92
N ASP A 38 -17.78 -75.31 -26.27
CA ASP A 38 -17.92 -75.53 -24.82
C ASP A 38 -16.76 -74.90 -24.06
N LEU A 39 -15.54 -74.92 -24.62
CA LEU A 39 -14.39 -74.17 -24.09
C LEU A 39 -14.60 -72.65 -24.16
N ALA A 40 -15.08 -72.12 -25.29
CA ALA A 40 -15.30 -70.67 -25.43
C ALA A 40 -16.36 -70.12 -24.46
N LYS A 41 -17.38 -70.93 -24.11
CA LYS A 41 -18.36 -70.56 -23.08
C LYS A 41 -17.78 -70.62 -21.68
N HIS A 42 -16.96 -71.62 -21.38
CA HIS A 42 -16.26 -71.73 -20.11
C HIS A 42 -15.29 -70.56 -19.90
N ASP A 43 -14.55 -70.15 -20.93
CA ASP A 43 -13.64 -69.01 -20.87
C ASP A 43 -14.39 -67.66 -20.69
N GLU A 44 -15.56 -67.51 -21.31
CA GLU A 44 -16.44 -66.34 -21.12
C GLU A 44 -17.07 -66.31 -19.71
N GLU A 45 -17.50 -67.46 -19.19
CA GLU A 45 -18.03 -67.60 -17.83
C GLU A 45 -16.96 -67.32 -16.77
N ASP A 46 -15.75 -67.86 -16.93
CA ASP A 46 -14.59 -67.60 -16.08
C ASP A 46 -14.21 -66.10 -16.10
N TYR A 47 -14.24 -65.47 -17.27
CA TYR A 47 -13.96 -64.03 -17.40
C TYR A 47 -15.01 -63.18 -16.67
N VAL A 48 -16.29 -63.55 -16.75
CA VAL A 48 -17.38 -62.87 -16.04
C VAL A 48 -17.24 -63.05 -14.52
N GLU A 49 -16.91 -64.25 -14.05
CA GLU A 49 -16.69 -64.53 -12.63
C GLU A 49 -15.48 -63.77 -12.07
N ILE A 50 -14.36 -63.74 -12.81
CA ILE A 50 -13.17 -62.95 -12.44
C ILE A 50 -13.53 -61.46 -12.34
N LYS A 51 -14.28 -60.94 -13.31
CA LYS A 51 -14.71 -59.54 -13.32
C LYS A 51 -15.64 -59.23 -12.14
N GLU A 52 -16.57 -60.13 -11.83
CA GLU A 52 -17.45 -60.00 -10.68
C GLU A 52 -16.66 -60.01 -9.36
N GLN A 53 -15.70 -60.91 -9.22
CA GLN A 53 -14.82 -60.97 -8.06
C GLN A 53 -14.03 -59.66 -7.89
N MET A 54 -13.47 -59.10 -8.97
CA MET A 54 -12.79 -57.81 -8.94
C MET A 54 -13.70 -56.66 -8.49
N TYR A 55 -14.97 -56.65 -8.91
CA TYR A 55 -15.94 -55.65 -8.46
C TYR A 55 -16.27 -55.80 -6.98
N GLN A 56 -16.47 -57.04 -6.50
CA GLN A 56 -16.73 -57.32 -5.10
C GLN A 56 -15.53 -56.91 -4.22
N ASP A 57 -14.31 -57.21 -4.65
CA ASP A 57 -13.08 -56.81 -3.97
C ASP A 57 -12.90 -55.29 -3.96
N LYS A 58 -13.20 -54.62 -5.08
CA LYS A 58 -13.17 -53.16 -5.16
C LYS A 58 -14.18 -52.53 -4.21
N LEU A 59 -15.40 -53.07 -4.16
CA LEU A 59 -16.45 -52.61 -3.25
C LEU A 59 -16.06 -52.83 -1.79
N ALA A 60 -15.47 -53.98 -1.46
CA ALA A 60 -14.98 -54.28 -0.11
C ALA A 60 -13.85 -53.32 0.31
N SER A 61 -12.91 -53.03 -0.59
CA SER A 61 -11.84 -52.05 -0.37
C SER A 61 -12.39 -50.65 -0.09
N LEU A 62 -13.36 -50.18 -0.90
CA LEU A 62 -14.00 -48.89 -0.71
C LEU A 62 -14.79 -48.82 0.60
N LYS A 63 -15.54 -49.87 0.96
CA LYS A 63 -16.24 -49.96 2.25
C LYS A 63 -15.26 -49.88 3.42
N ARG A 64 -14.11 -50.57 3.32
CA ARG A 64 -13.07 -50.55 4.35
C ARG A 64 -12.41 -49.17 4.48
N GLN A 65 -12.13 -48.49 3.37
CA GLN A 65 -11.62 -47.12 3.37
C GLN A 65 -12.64 -46.14 3.96
N LEU A 66 -13.93 -46.29 3.65
CA LEU A 66 -14.99 -45.47 4.22
C LEU A 66 -15.13 -45.67 5.73
N GLN A 67 -15.06 -46.92 6.20
CA GLN A 67 -15.03 -47.23 7.62
C GLN A 67 -13.80 -46.61 8.31
N GLN A 68 -12.61 -46.76 7.73
CA GLN A 68 -11.38 -46.15 8.26
C GLN A 68 -11.48 -44.61 8.29
N LEU A 69 -12.17 -44.00 7.34
CA LEU A 69 -12.39 -42.56 7.33
C LEU A 69 -13.38 -42.16 8.44
N GLN A 70 -14.48 -42.90 8.63
CA GLN A 70 -15.45 -42.67 9.70
C GLN A 70 -14.83 -42.83 11.09
N GLU A 71 -13.94 -43.80 11.25
CA GLU A 71 -13.16 -44.03 12.47
C GLU A 71 -11.98 -43.06 12.62
N GLY A 72 -11.68 -42.26 11.59
CA GLY A 72 -10.54 -41.33 11.56
C GLY A 72 -9.16 -42.01 11.55
N THR A 73 -9.11 -43.31 11.23
CA THR A 73 -7.88 -44.13 11.17
C THR A 73 -7.23 -44.13 9.79
N LEU A 74 -7.90 -43.59 8.76
CA LEU A 74 -7.35 -43.48 7.42
C LEU A 74 -6.06 -42.64 7.42
N GLN A 75 -4.94 -43.24 7.02
CA GLN A 75 -3.61 -42.63 7.13
C GLN A 75 -3.49 -41.31 6.35
N GLU A 76 -4.03 -41.26 5.13
CA GLU A 76 -4.04 -40.04 4.31
C GLU A 76 -4.82 -38.90 4.98
N TYR A 77 -5.95 -39.19 5.61
CA TYR A 77 -6.71 -38.21 6.38
C TYR A 77 -5.89 -37.69 7.56
N GLN A 78 -5.28 -38.59 8.36
CA GLN A 78 -4.45 -38.19 9.49
C GLN A 78 -3.24 -37.35 9.07
N LYS A 79 -2.60 -37.67 7.94
CA LYS A 79 -1.48 -36.90 7.37
C LYS A 79 -1.92 -35.49 6.98
N ARG A 80 -3.06 -35.35 6.32
CA ARG A 80 -3.66 -34.05 5.96
C ARG A 80 -4.01 -33.24 7.22
N MET A 81 -4.61 -33.87 8.22
CA MET A 81 -4.94 -33.21 9.49
C MET A 81 -3.70 -32.71 10.22
N LYS A 82 -2.62 -33.50 10.29
CA LYS A 82 -1.35 -33.05 10.88
C LYS A 82 -0.73 -31.88 10.11
N LYS A 83 -0.80 -31.90 8.77
CA LYS A 83 -0.30 -30.79 7.95
C LYS A 83 -1.09 -29.50 8.21
N LEU A 84 -2.41 -29.58 8.29
CA LEU A 84 -3.27 -28.42 8.62
C LEU A 84 -2.98 -27.89 10.03
N ASP A 85 -2.84 -28.76 11.04
CA ASP A 85 -2.49 -28.36 12.40
C ASP A 85 -1.10 -27.68 12.46
N GLN A 86 -0.13 -28.20 11.71
CA GLN A 86 1.18 -27.57 11.58
C GLN A 86 1.09 -26.17 10.96
N GLN A 87 0.39 -26.03 9.83
CA GLN A 87 0.18 -24.75 9.16
C GLN A 87 -0.54 -23.74 10.07
N TYR A 88 -1.53 -24.20 10.84
CA TYR A 88 -2.23 -23.36 11.81
C TYR A 88 -1.28 -22.86 12.91
N LYS A 89 -0.47 -23.75 13.49
CA LYS A 89 0.53 -23.40 14.51
C LYS A 89 1.59 -22.45 13.97
N GLU A 90 2.08 -22.67 12.75
CA GLU A 90 3.00 -21.76 12.08
C GLU A 90 2.37 -20.39 11.84
N ARG A 91 1.10 -20.35 11.41
CA ARG A 91 0.37 -19.09 11.21
C ARG A 91 0.23 -18.30 12.52
N LEU A 92 -0.05 -18.97 13.63
CA LEU A 92 -0.09 -18.33 14.96
C LEU A 92 1.28 -17.76 15.35
N ARG A 93 2.35 -18.57 15.24
CA ARG A 93 3.71 -18.09 15.54
C ARG A 93 4.11 -16.90 14.68
N ASN A 94 3.77 -16.93 13.38
CA ASN A 94 4.07 -15.84 12.46
C ASN A 94 3.29 -14.57 12.84
N ALA A 95 2.02 -14.71 13.26
CA ALA A 95 1.23 -13.58 13.75
C ALA A 95 1.82 -12.98 15.03
N ASP A 96 2.26 -13.81 15.98
CA ASP A 96 2.90 -13.35 17.21
C ASP A 96 4.22 -12.63 16.92
N LEU A 97 5.05 -13.19 16.04
CA LEU A 97 6.30 -12.56 15.62
C LEU A 97 6.06 -11.23 14.91
N PHE A 98 5.05 -11.19 14.03
CA PHE A 98 4.69 -9.96 13.32
C PHE A 98 4.24 -8.88 14.30
N LEU A 99 3.40 -9.22 15.28
CA LEU A 99 2.98 -8.29 16.32
C LEU A 99 4.18 -7.72 17.10
N GLN A 100 5.16 -8.54 17.45
CA GLN A 100 6.36 -8.10 18.15
C GLN A 100 7.18 -7.12 17.29
N LEU A 101 7.40 -7.46 16.01
CA LEU A 101 8.16 -6.61 15.09
C LEU A 101 7.48 -5.26 14.84
N GLU A 102 6.16 -5.26 14.65
CA GLU A 102 5.38 -4.03 14.47
C GLU A 102 5.41 -3.16 15.75
N THR A 103 5.28 -3.78 16.92
CA THR A 103 5.37 -3.06 18.20
C THR A 103 6.74 -2.40 18.34
N GLU A 104 7.82 -3.13 18.08
CA GLU A 104 9.18 -2.59 18.14
C GLU A 104 9.39 -1.48 17.10
N GLN A 105 8.81 -1.61 15.91
CA GLN A 105 8.89 -0.57 14.88
C GLN A 105 8.17 0.71 15.31
N VAL A 106 7.01 0.60 15.94
CA VAL A 106 6.27 1.74 16.50
C VAL A 106 7.10 2.42 17.60
N GLU A 107 7.73 1.66 18.49
CA GLU A 107 8.62 2.21 19.52
C GLU A 107 9.83 2.93 18.92
N ARG A 108 10.48 2.34 17.91
CA ARG A 108 11.59 2.99 17.18
C ARG A 108 11.15 4.30 16.55
N ASN A 109 9.98 4.31 15.90
CA ASN A 109 9.41 5.51 15.29
C ASN A 109 9.11 6.58 16.34
N TYR A 110 8.52 6.20 17.47
CA TYR A 110 8.25 7.11 18.59
C TYR A 110 9.53 7.76 19.12
N ILE A 111 10.59 6.98 19.34
CA ILE A 111 11.89 7.51 19.80
C ILE A 111 12.49 8.46 18.76
N LYS A 112 12.42 8.09 17.47
CA LYS A 112 12.93 8.92 16.37
C LYS A 112 12.19 10.25 16.32
N GLU A 113 10.87 10.23 16.43
CA GLU A 113 10.03 11.43 16.40
C GLU A 113 10.30 12.34 17.60
N LYS A 114 10.41 11.77 18.80
CA LYS A 114 10.78 12.54 20.00
C LYS A 114 12.13 13.23 19.85
N LYS A 115 13.12 12.55 19.27
CA LYS A 115 14.45 13.15 19.00
C LYS A 115 14.36 14.25 17.94
N ALA A 116 13.57 14.04 16.89
CA ALA A 116 13.35 15.03 15.84
C ALA A 116 12.69 16.30 16.40
N ALA A 117 11.65 16.15 17.23
CA ALA A 117 10.96 17.27 17.87
C ALA A 117 11.88 18.09 18.80
N VAL A 118 12.74 17.42 19.59
CA VAL A 118 13.74 18.12 20.42
C VAL A 118 14.74 18.88 19.56
N LYS A 119 15.28 18.24 18.52
CA LYS A 119 16.20 18.88 17.59
C LYS A 119 15.56 20.10 16.90
N GLU A 120 14.33 19.97 16.43
CA GLU A 120 13.60 21.06 15.78
C GLU A 120 13.36 22.23 16.75
N PHE A 121 13.04 21.94 18.01
CA PHE A 121 12.90 22.97 19.02
C PHE A 121 14.21 23.73 19.27
N ASP A 122 15.33 23.01 19.38
CA ASP A 122 16.64 23.63 19.58
C ASP A 122 17.09 24.43 18.35
N ASP A 123 16.87 23.90 17.14
CA ASP A 123 17.17 24.59 15.88
C ASP A 123 16.36 25.90 15.78
N LYS A 124 15.06 25.87 16.06
CA LYS A 124 14.19 27.08 16.08
C LYS A 124 14.62 28.10 17.14
N LYS A 125 15.09 27.63 18.29
CA LYS A 125 15.59 28.51 19.35
C LYS A 125 16.88 29.23 18.94
N VAL A 126 17.76 28.55 18.22
CA VAL A 126 18.97 29.17 17.64
C VAL A 126 18.58 30.17 16.56
N GLU A 127 17.72 29.77 15.62
CA GLU A 127 17.22 30.63 14.54
C GLU A 127 16.60 31.93 15.08
N LEU A 128 15.74 31.85 16.10
CA LEU A 128 15.14 33.04 16.71
C LEU A 128 16.16 33.98 17.33
N LYS A 129 17.24 33.46 17.92
CA LYS A 129 18.31 34.28 18.49
C LYS A 129 19.11 34.96 17.39
N GLU A 130 19.45 34.24 16.34
CA GLU A 130 20.19 34.78 15.20
C GLU A 130 19.37 35.86 14.47
N ASN A 131 18.07 35.62 14.27
CA ASN A 131 17.15 36.61 13.71
C ASN A 131 17.08 37.87 14.57
N LEU A 132 16.98 37.73 15.90
CA LEU A 132 16.96 38.87 16.81
C LEU A 132 18.27 39.68 16.74
N ILE A 133 19.42 39.01 16.66
CA ILE A 133 20.71 39.68 16.51
C ILE A 133 20.75 40.46 15.19
N ALA A 134 20.38 39.81 14.08
CA ALA A 134 20.35 40.44 12.76
C ALA A 134 19.41 41.66 12.72
N GLU A 135 18.23 41.57 13.34
CA GLU A 135 17.30 42.70 13.46
C GLU A 135 17.89 43.87 14.25
N LEU A 136 18.61 43.60 15.34
CA LEU A 136 19.25 44.63 16.14
C LEU A 136 20.41 45.30 15.39
N GLU A 137 21.19 44.52 14.64
CA GLU A 137 22.27 45.03 13.78
C GLU A 137 21.72 45.90 12.65
N GLU A 138 20.64 45.48 11.98
CA GLU A 138 20.00 46.29 10.94
C GLU A 138 19.37 47.57 11.53
N LYS A 139 18.74 47.50 12.70
CA LYS A 139 18.26 48.71 13.40
C LYS A 139 19.38 49.67 13.74
N LYS A 140 20.53 49.18 14.21
CA LYS A 140 21.70 50.01 14.47
C LYS A 140 22.17 50.71 13.18
N LYS A 141 22.27 49.98 12.08
CA LYS A 141 22.63 50.51 10.76
C LYS A 141 21.61 51.53 10.25
N MET A 142 20.31 51.30 10.45
CA MET A 142 19.26 52.26 10.10
C MET A 142 19.42 53.57 10.88
N ILE A 143 19.66 53.50 12.20
CA ILE A 143 19.90 54.69 13.03
C ILE A 143 21.16 55.44 12.58
N GLU A 144 22.25 54.73 12.27
CA GLU A 144 23.48 55.34 11.75
C GLU A 144 23.25 56.03 10.40
N ASN A 145 22.49 55.42 9.50
CA ASN A 145 22.11 56.00 8.22
C ASN A 145 21.18 57.22 8.37
N GLU A 146 20.19 57.14 9.25
CA GLU A 146 19.30 58.27 9.57
C GLU A 146 20.09 59.45 10.16
N LYS A 147 21.03 59.16 11.08
CA LYS A 147 21.92 60.17 11.65
C LYS A 147 22.79 60.82 10.58
N LEU A 148 23.42 60.03 9.71
CA LEU A 148 24.22 60.54 8.59
C LEU A 148 23.36 61.41 7.65
N THR A 149 22.14 60.97 7.35
CA THR A 149 21.20 61.73 6.54
C THR A 149 20.84 63.05 7.22
N MET A 150 20.58 63.05 8.53
CA MET A 150 20.32 64.27 9.29
C MET A 150 21.55 65.20 9.32
N GLU A 151 22.78 64.70 9.43
CA GLU A 151 23.99 65.54 9.37
C GLU A 151 24.17 66.18 7.99
N LEU A 152 23.90 65.43 6.91
CA LEU A 152 24.01 65.95 5.54
C LEU A 152 22.88 66.92 5.16
N THR A 153 21.69 66.77 5.74
CA THR A 153 20.49 67.54 5.36
C THR A 153 20.07 68.58 6.42
N GLY A 154 20.62 68.50 7.64
CA GLY A 154 20.19 69.24 8.83
C GLY A 154 20.69 70.68 8.93
N ASP A 155 21.68 71.07 8.12
CA ASP A 155 22.13 72.47 8.02
C ASP A 155 21.26 73.31 7.07
N SER A 156 20.16 72.74 6.54
CA SER A 156 19.24 73.40 5.60
C SER A 156 17.80 73.43 6.12
N MET A 157 17.61 73.62 7.43
CA MET A 157 16.30 73.98 8.00
C MET A 157 16.13 75.49 8.21
N GLU A 158 16.95 76.34 7.57
CA GLU A 158 16.43 77.66 7.16
C GLU A 158 15.41 77.44 6.04
N VAL A 159 14.22 76.96 6.40
CA VAL A 159 13.04 77.08 5.55
C VAL A 159 12.69 78.56 5.53
N LYS A 160 13.43 79.33 4.72
CA LYS A 160 12.99 80.66 4.31
C LYS A 160 11.58 80.42 3.76
N PRO A 161 10.53 81.01 4.36
CA PRO A 161 9.19 80.82 3.84
C PRO A 161 9.26 81.13 2.35
N ILE A 162 8.80 80.20 1.50
CA ILE A 162 8.86 80.35 0.05
C ILE A 162 8.34 81.74 -0.26
N MET A 163 9.23 82.63 -0.71
CA MET A 163 8.88 84.00 -1.03
C MET A 163 8.03 83.95 -2.29
N THR A 164 6.73 83.72 -2.10
CA THR A 164 5.76 83.76 -3.18
C THR A 164 5.60 85.21 -3.58
N ARG A 165 6.16 85.58 -4.73
CA ARG A 165 5.84 86.87 -5.36
C ARG A 165 4.32 86.90 -5.58
N LYS A 166 3.63 87.81 -4.90
CA LYS A 166 2.20 88.04 -5.14
C LYS A 166 2.04 88.55 -6.59
N LEU A 167 1.47 87.73 -7.45
CA LEU A 167 0.97 88.19 -8.75
C LEU A 167 -0.09 89.26 -8.48
N ARG A 168 0.11 90.47 -9.02
CA ARG A 168 -0.91 91.52 -8.98
C ARG A 168 -2.14 91.00 -9.70
N ARG A 169 -3.29 90.98 -9.03
CA ARG A 169 -4.56 90.62 -9.66
C ARG A 169 -4.87 91.63 -10.74
N ARG A 170 -5.45 91.16 -11.85
CA ARG A 170 -6.10 92.06 -12.80
C ARG A 170 -7.33 92.64 -12.11
N PRO A 171 -7.65 93.94 -12.29
CA PRO A 171 -8.73 94.61 -11.55
C PRO A 171 -10.10 93.91 -11.59
N ASN A 172 -10.36 93.08 -12.61
CA ASN A 172 -11.65 92.44 -12.84
C ASN A 172 -11.72 90.97 -12.43
N ASP A 173 -10.71 90.41 -11.76
CA ASP A 173 -10.70 88.97 -11.44
C ASP A 173 -11.40 88.72 -10.08
N PRO A 174 -12.52 87.99 -10.02
CA PRO A 174 -13.31 87.83 -8.81
C PRO A 174 -12.54 87.11 -7.69
N VAL A 175 -12.84 87.48 -6.44
CA VAL A 175 -12.18 86.94 -5.24
C VAL A 175 -12.54 85.46 -5.09
N PRO A 176 -11.56 84.54 -4.91
CA PRO A 176 -11.84 83.13 -4.63
C PRO A 176 -12.65 82.98 -3.35
N ILE A 177 -13.79 82.29 -3.45
CA ILE A 177 -14.70 82.04 -2.34
C ILE A 177 -14.13 80.92 -1.47
N PRO A 178 -14.10 81.05 -0.13
CA PRO A 178 -13.63 79.99 0.76
C PRO A 178 -14.54 78.75 0.69
N ASP A 179 -13.99 77.61 0.28
CA ASP A 179 -14.68 76.33 0.30
C ASP A 179 -15.00 75.89 1.73
N LYS A 180 -16.29 75.78 2.05
CA LYS A 180 -16.75 75.24 3.33
C LYS A 180 -16.50 73.73 3.37
N ARG A 181 -15.36 73.37 3.97
CA ARG A 181 -14.99 72.11 4.62
C ARG A 181 -16.15 71.10 4.75
N ARG A 182 -16.25 70.14 3.82
CA ARG A 182 -17.03 68.91 4.05
C ARG A 182 -16.30 68.11 5.13
N LYS A 183 -16.95 67.87 6.28
CA LYS A 183 -16.42 66.96 7.31
C LYS A 183 -16.52 65.51 6.80
N PRO A 184 -15.50 64.67 6.98
CA PRO A 184 -15.66 63.22 6.80
C PRO A 184 -16.56 62.63 7.91
N ALA A 185 -17.36 61.63 7.56
CA ALA A 185 -18.27 60.92 8.47
C ALA A 185 -17.51 60.04 9.47
N PRO A 186 -18.05 59.78 10.67
CA PRO A 186 -17.34 59.03 11.71
C PRO A 186 -17.34 57.52 11.42
N ASP A 187 -16.19 56.89 11.69
CA ASP A 187 -15.99 55.44 11.69
C ASP A 187 -16.87 54.77 12.76
N ILE A 188 -17.67 53.79 12.35
CA ILE A 188 -18.42 52.91 13.26
C ILE A 188 -17.53 51.69 13.56
N LEU A 189 -16.97 51.67 14.77
CA LEU A 189 -16.31 50.51 15.35
C LEU A 189 -17.34 49.39 15.57
N GLN A 190 -17.15 48.24 14.91
CA GLN A 190 -17.91 47.03 15.20
C GLN A 190 -17.32 46.33 16.43
N ILE A 191 -18.20 46.10 17.40
CA ILE A 191 -17.95 45.46 18.69
C ILE A 191 -18.00 43.94 18.51
N ASN A 192 -17.04 43.26 19.14
CA ASN A 192 -16.95 41.80 19.27
C ASN A 192 -18.19 41.15 19.90
N THR A 193 -18.59 39.99 19.38
CA THR A 193 -19.35 38.91 20.06
C THR A 193 -19.34 37.71 19.09
N VAL A 194 -19.12 36.43 19.43
CA VAL A 194 -19.00 35.62 20.66
C VAL A 194 -17.87 34.63 20.41
#